data_AF-D2PZ49-F1
#
_entry.id   AF-D2PZ49-F1
#
_cell.length_a   1.000
_cell.length_b   1.000
_cell.length_c   1.000
_cell.angle_alpha   90.00
_cell.angle_beta   90.00
_cell.angle_gamma   90.00
#
_symmetry.space_group_name_H-M   'P 1'
#
loop_
_entity.id
_entity.type
_entity.pdbx_description
1 polymer ?
#
loop_
_entity_poly.entity_id
_entity_poly.type
_entity_poly.pdbx_seq_one_letter_code
_entity_poly.pdbx_strand_id
1 'polypeptide(L)' 'MTLDCRGMLCPLPVIKLAQAFPELAVGDTITVLADDPAAATDIPAWCRMRAQELVSADGHAYVVRRLG' A
#
# COMPACT_ATOMS: atom_id res chain seq x y z
N MET A 1 6.49 4.60 -7.49
CA MET A 1 5.59 5.78 -7.37
C MET A 1 5.23 6.01 -5.91
N THR A 2 4.60 7.14 -5.54
CA THR A 2 4.17 7.42 -4.15
C THR A 2 2.71 7.88 -4.10
N LEU A 3 1.93 7.32 -3.17
CA LEU A 3 0.57 7.73 -2.83
C LEU A 3 0.54 8.37 -1.45
N ASP A 4 0.21 9.66 -1.39
CA ASP A 4 -0.03 10.32 -0.12
C ASP A 4 -1.50 10.14 0.30
N CYS A 5 -1.69 9.34 1.34
CA CYS A 5 -2.98 9.04 1.95
C CYS A 5 -3.02 9.49 3.42
N ARG A 6 -2.11 10.37 3.86
CA ARG A 6 -2.14 10.93 5.22
C ARG A 6 -3.39 11.78 5.41
N GLY A 7 -3.96 11.74 6.62
CA GLY A 7 -5.26 12.33 6.93
C GLY A 7 -6.46 11.54 6.39
N MET A 8 -6.24 10.38 5.73
CA MET A 8 -7.31 9.49 5.31
C MET A 8 -7.42 8.30 6.25
N LEU A 9 -8.65 7.99 6.67
CA LEU A 9 -8.94 6.82 7.48
C LEU A 9 -9.15 5.58 6.60
N CYS A 10 -8.80 4.41 7.12
CA CYS A 10 -9.11 3.14 6.50
C CYS A 10 -10.62 2.98 6.27
N PRO A 11 -11.03 2.43 5.10
CA PRO A 11 -10.20 1.72 4.12
C PRO A 11 -9.62 2.60 2.98
N LEU A 12 -9.66 3.93 3.07
CA LEU A 12 -9.29 4.81 1.95
C LEU A 12 -7.85 4.62 1.42
N PRO A 13 -6.79 4.49 2.25
CA PRO A 13 -5.44 4.24 1.76
C PRO A 13 -5.34 2.94 0.95
N VAL A 14 -6.05 1.88 1.38
CA VAL A 14 -6.08 0.58 0.70
C VAL A 14 -6.83 0.67 -0.63
N ILE A 15 -7.94 1.43 -0.68
CA ILE A 15 -8.68 1.66 -1.93
C ILE A 15 -7.79 2.39 -2.94
N LYS A 16 -7.10 3.46 -2.51
CA LYS A 16 -6.19 4.22 -3.38
C LYS A 16 -5.01 3.38 -3.86
N LEU A 17 -4.41 2.61 -2.97
CA LEU A 17 -3.39 1.62 -3.33
C LEU A 17 -3.93 0.69 -4.42
N ALA A 18 -5.09 0.07 -4.21
CA ALA A 18 -5.69 -0.86 -5.15
C ALA A 18 -6.05 -0.24 -6.51
N GLN A 19 -6.41 1.05 -6.55
CA GLN A 19 -6.71 1.78 -7.78
C GLN A 19 -5.45 2.10 -8.59
N ALA A 20 -4.35 2.49 -7.94
CA ALA A 20 -3.11 2.82 -8.61
C ALA A 20 -2.27 1.57 -8.98
N PHE A 21 -2.44 0.46 -8.25
CA PHE A 21 -1.62 -0.73 -8.40
C PHE A 21 -1.55 -1.33 -9.82
N PRO A 22 -2.66 -1.38 -10.60
CA PRO A 22 -2.64 -1.94 -11.95
C PRO A 22 -1.72 -1.19 -12.94
N GLU A 23 -1.38 0.07 -12.63
CA GLU A 23 -0.50 0.91 -13.47
C GLU A 23 1.00 0.57 -13.30
N LEU A 24 1.36 -0.15 -12.24
CA LEU A 24 2.73 -0.61 -12.01
C LEU A 24 3.11 -1.77 -12.93
N ALA A 25 4.35 -1.81 -13.43
CA ALA A 25 4.87 -3.02 -14.02
C ALA A 25 5.13 -4.08 -12.93
N VAL A 26 5.17 -5.35 -13.31
CA VAL A 26 5.62 -6.42 -12.40
C VAL A 26 7.06 -6.16 -11.98
N GLY A 27 7.34 -6.24 -10.68
CA GLY A 27 8.62 -5.89 -10.07
C GLY A 27 8.69 -4.44 -9.54
N ASP A 28 7.81 -3.55 -10.01
CA ASP A 28 7.79 -2.16 -9.54
C ASP A 28 7.23 -2.03 -8.13
N THR A 29 7.55 -0.89 -7.50
CA THR A 29 7.10 -0.56 -6.16
C THR A 29 6.27 0.72 -6.10
N ILE A 30 5.33 0.71 -5.16
CA ILE A 30 4.54 1.86 -4.74
C ILE A 30 4.72 2.09 -3.25
N THR A 31 4.98 3.34 -2.88
CA THR A 31 5.03 3.77 -1.47
C THR A 31 3.68 4.37 -1.12
N VAL A 32 3.01 3.86 -0.09
CA VAL A 32 1.79 4.43 0.47
C VAL A 32 2.16 5.15 1.76
N LEU A 33 1.90 6.45 1.83
CA LEU A 33 2.01 7.22 3.07
C LEU A 33 0.64 7.22 3.76
N ALA A 34 0.53 6.61 4.94
CA ALA A 34 -0.71 6.54 5.70
C ALA A 34 -0.42 6.68 7.20
N ASP A 35 -1.13 7.60 7.86
CA ASP A 35 -0.99 7.94 9.27
C ASP A 35 -2.09 7.36 10.16
N ASP A 36 -3.13 6.76 9.58
CA ASP A 36 -4.10 5.95 10.30
C ASP A 36 -3.42 4.69 10.88
N PRO A 37 -3.48 4.44 12.20
CA PRO A 37 -3.00 3.21 12.81
C PRO A 37 -3.54 1.93 12.17
N ALA A 38 -4.75 1.95 11.61
CA ALA A 38 -5.34 0.80 10.94
C ALA A 38 -4.56 0.38 9.67
N ALA A 39 -3.86 1.32 9.02
CA ALA A 39 -3.06 1.04 7.83
C ALA A 39 -1.95 0.01 8.10
N ALA A 40 -1.42 -0.02 9.33
CA ALA A 40 -0.40 -0.98 9.76
C ALA A 40 -0.90 -2.43 9.74
N THR A 41 -2.21 -2.65 9.76
CA THR A 41 -2.82 -3.99 9.66
C THR A 41 -3.42 -4.21 8.27
N ASP A 42 -4.07 -3.20 7.72
CA ASP A 42 -4.85 -3.32 6.49
C ASP A 42 -3.99 -3.40 5.22
N ILE A 43 -2.89 -2.65 5.13
CA ILE A 43 -1.99 -2.72 3.97
C ILE A 43 -1.31 -4.10 3.90
N PRO A 44 -0.73 -4.66 4.98
CA PRO A 44 -0.22 -6.03 4.95
C PRO A 44 -1.31 -7.07 4.63
N ALA A 45 -2.53 -6.90 5.15
CA ALA A 45 -3.64 -7.80 4.84
C ALA A 45 -4.01 -7.76 3.35
N TRP A 46 -4.06 -6.58 2.76
CA TRP A 46 -4.28 -6.40 1.33
C TRP A 46 -3.18 -7.05 0.49
N CYS A 47 -1.91 -6.89 0.88
CA CYS A 47 -0.78 -7.52 0.19
C CYS A 47 -0.93 -9.05 0.17
N ARG A 48 -1.25 -9.67 1.31
CA ARG A 48 -1.51 -11.12 1.40
C ARG A 48 -2.69 -11.55 0.52
N MET A 49 -3.80 -10.81 0.57
CA MET A 49 -5.01 -11.11 -0.19
C MET A 49 -4.78 -11.02 -1.71
N ARG A 50 -3.93 -10.09 -2.16
CA ARG A 50 -3.64 -9.86 -3.58
C ARG A 50 -2.38 -10.58 -4.08
N ALA A 51 -1.75 -11.41 -3.25
CA ALA A 51 -0.48 -12.06 -3.54
C ALA A 51 0.62 -11.07 -3.98
N GLN A 52 0.68 -9.92 -3.30
CA GLN A 52 1.68 -8.87 -3.49
C GLN A 52 2.63 -8.84 -2.30
N GLU A 53 3.81 -8.25 -2.47
CA GLU A 53 4.84 -8.21 -1.44
C GLU A 53 4.82 -6.87 -0.70
N LEU A 54 4.73 -6.90 0.62
CA LEU A 54 5.08 -5.75 1.45
C LEU A 54 6.59 -5.76 1.68
N VAL A 55 7.30 -4.85 1.01
CA VAL A 55 8.77 -4.74 1.06
C VAL A 55 9.23 -4.11 2.36
N SER A 56 8.53 -3.07 2.83
CA SER A 56 8.83 -2.42 4.11
C SER A 56 7.61 -1.70 4.67
N ALA A 57 7.59 -1.55 5.99
CA ALA A 57 6.65 -0.73 6.74
C ALA A 57 7.44 0.01 7.82
N ASP A 58 7.64 1.32 7.64
CA ASP A 58 8.40 2.16 8.55
C ASP A 58 7.62 3.44 8.86
N GLY A 59 7.20 3.59 10.12
CA GLY A 59 6.34 4.66 10.58
C GLY A 59 5.04 4.76 9.78
N HIS A 60 4.95 5.78 8.93
CA HIS A 60 3.80 6.05 8.08
C HIS A 60 4.00 5.64 6.62
N ALA A 61 5.13 5.01 6.27
CA ALA A 61 5.46 4.63 4.90
C ALA A 61 5.40 3.11 4.72
N TYR A 62 4.61 2.67 3.73
CA TYR A 62 4.45 1.26 3.36
C TYR A 62 4.88 1.06 1.91
N VAL A 63 5.93 0.30 1.67
CA VAL A 63 6.42 0.01 0.32
C VAL A 63 5.89 -1.34 -0.12
N VAL A 64 5.11 -1.36 -1.19
CA VAL A 64 4.51 -2.57 -1.75
C VAL A 64 5.09 -2.83 -3.14
N ARG A 65 5.51 -4.06 -3.41
CA ARG A 65 5.99 -4.52 -4.71
C ARG A 65 4.93 -5.36 -5.42
N ARG A 66 4.78 -5.11 -6.72
CA ARG A 66 3.95 -5.93 -7.59
C ARG A 66 4.66 -7.22 -7.98
N LEU A 67 4.06 -8.37 -7.69
CA LEU A 67 4.59 -9.69 -8.05
C LEU A 67 3.94 -10.30 -9.31
N GLY A 68 2.72 -9.87 -9.67
CA GLY A 68 1.95 -10.34 -10.83
C GLY A 68 0.84 -9.37 -11.20
#